data_AF-A0A1W0A192-F1
#
_entry.id   AF-A0A1W0A192-F1
#
_cell.length_a   1.000
_cell.length_b   1.000
_cell.length_c   1.000
_cell.angle_alpha   90.00
_cell.angle_beta   90.00
_cell.angle_gamma   90.00
#
_symmetry.space_group_name_H-M   'P 1'
#
loop_
_entity.id
_entity.type
_entity.pdbx_description
1 polymer ?
#
loop_
_entity_poly.entity_id
_entity_poly.type
_entity_poly.pdbx_seq_one_letter_code
_entity_poly.pdbx_strand_id
1 'polypeptide(L)'
;MPDTFFSLPKNHNILPLAAACGNHDVVQAILDELNYKLLPKYAYSPICQVVTFNHKHTVQVLLEKMSDVCFSGKDINETESILLHFAINNKANEILELLLNHGTPSTVYVLKVSEGLTPLHEAAIRGNVIGVIVLLKYGAYVNQQSPICVLNVNFVLCFKL
;
A
#
# COMPACT_ATOMS: atom_id res chain seq x y z
N MET A 1 -0.84 -4.51 -38.04
CA MET A 1 -2.03 -4.03 -37.31
C MET A 1 -1.93 -4.54 -35.88
N PRO A 2 -1.76 -3.67 -34.86
CA PRO A 2 -1.84 -4.12 -33.48
C PRO A 2 -2.71 -3.16 -32.64
N ASP A 3 -4.04 -3.23 -32.74
CA ASP A 3 -4.93 -2.34 -31.95
C ASP A 3 -6.23 -3.00 -31.47
N THR A 4 -6.33 -4.34 -31.46
CA THR A 4 -7.59 -5.02 -31.09
C THR A 4 -7.65 -5.57 -29.67
N PHE A 5 -6.55 -5.55 -28.91
CA PHE A 5 -6.60 -5.94 -27.49
C PHE A 5 -7.00 -4.80 -26.53
N PHE A 6 -7.02 -3.55 -27.00
CA PHE A 6 -7.09 -2.36 -26.14
C PHE A 6 -8.47 -1.69 -26.03
N SER A 7 -9.50 -2.12 -26.76
CA SER A 7 -10.87 -1.60 -26.58
C SER A 7 -11.73 -2.54 -25.72
N LEU A 8 -11.22 -2.99 -24.58
CA LEU A 8 -12.11 -3.57 -23.58
C LEU A 8 -13.01 -2.43 -23.05
N PRO A 9 -14.35 -2.62 -23.05
CA PRO A 9 -15.28 -1.60 -22.57
C PRO A 9 -14.90 -1.20 -21.15
N LYS A 10 -15.26 0.03 -20.76
CA LYS A 10 -14.84 0.81 -19.56
C LYS A 10 -14.91 0.11 -18.17
N ASN A 11 -15.12 -1.20 -18.11
CA ASN A 11 -15.28 -2.02 -16.90
C ASN A 11 -14.52 -3.37 -16.89
N HIS A 12 -13.71 -3.75 -17.90
CA HIS A 12 -13.05 -5.07 -17.91
C HIS A 12 -11.55 -5.01 -18.24
N ASN A 13 -10.77 -4.24 -17.49
CA ASN A 13 -9.34 -4.50 -17.44
C ASN A 13 -9.12 -5.80 -16.64
N ILE A 14 -8.49 -6.81 -17.25
CA ILE A 14 -8.18 -8.10 -16.63
C ILE A 14 -7.17 -7.97 -15.48
N LEU A 15 -6.31 -6.95 -15.50
CA LEU A 15 -5.27 -6.74 -14.50
C LEU A 15 -5.83 -6.63 -13.06
N PRO A 16 -6.82 -5.75 -12.74
CA PRO A 16 -7.46 -5.73 -11.43
C PRO A 16 -8.05 -7.07 -10.97
N LEU A 17 -8.67 -7.83 -11.88
CA LEU A 17 -9.27 -9.13 -11.53
C LEU A 17 -8.20 -10.18 -11.22
N ALA A 18 -7.17 -10.29 -12.07
CA ALA A 18 -6.04 -11.19 -11.83
C ALA A 18 -5.30 -10.84 -10.53
N ALA A 19 -5.15 -9.54 -10.26
CA ALA A 19 -4.56 -9.03 -9.03
C ALA A 19 -5.42 -9.37 -7.80
N ALA A 20 -6.74 -9.12 -7.85
CA ALA A 20 -7.66 -9.45 -6.76
C ALA A 20 -7.73 -10.96 -6.44
N CYS A 21 -7.41 -11.84 -7.41
CA CYS A 21 -7.30 -13.28 -7.19
C CYS A 21 -5.89 -13.74 -6.75
N GLY A 22 -4.89 -12.87 -6.72
CA GLY A 22 -3.51 -13.21 -6.34
C GLY A 22 -2.74 -14.00 -7.40
N ASN A 23 -3.22 -14.02 -8.65
CA ASN A 23 -2.62 -14.78 -9.75
C ASN A 23 -1.39 -14.04 -10.32
N HIS A 24 -0.29 -14.07 -9.57
CA HIS A 24 0.94 -13.36 -9.89
C HIS A 24 1.52 -13.72 -11.27
N ASP A 25 1.45 -14.98 -11.72
CA ASP A 25 1.90 -15.38 -13.07
C ASP A 25 1.10 -14.69 -14.17
N VAL A 26 -0.23 -14.61 -14.00
CA VAL A 26 -1.12 -13.95 -14.94
C VAL A 26 -0.87 -12.44 -14.93
N VAL A 27 -0.69 -11.86 -13.74
CA VAL A 27 -0.34 -10.45 -13.60
C VAL A 27 1.00 -10.15 -14.28
N GLN A 28 2.01 -10.99 -14.09
CA GLN A 28 3.33 -10.86 -14.73
C GLN A 28 3.20 -10.90 -16.25
N ALA A 29 2.53 -11.91 -16.79
CA ALA A 29 2.29 -12.04 -18.23
C ALA A 29 1.53 -10.84 -18.83
N ILE A 30 0.52 -10.32 -18.11
CA ILE A 30 -0.19 -9.12 -18.54
C ILE A 30 0.75 -7.92 -18.58
N LEU A 31 1.56 -7.70 -17.55
CA LEU A 31 2.47 -6.55 -17.47
C LEU A 31 3.62 -6.61 -18.47
N ASP A 32 4.01 -7.80 -18.93
CA ASP A 32 5.05 -7.97 -19.95
C ASP A 32 4.55 -7.61 -21.36
N GLU A 33 3.26 -7.83 -21.66
CA GLU A 33 2.64 -7.53 -22.96
C GLU A 33 1.95 -6.14 -22.98
N LEU A 34 1.50 -5.66 -21.84
CA LEU A 34 0.70 -4.43 -21.71
C LEU A 34 1.59 -3.24 -21.36
N ASN A 35 1.49 -2.16 -22.16
CA ASN A 35 2.03 -0.87 -21.74
C ASN A 35 1.14 -0.24 -20.66
N TYR A 36 1.41 -0.57 -19.40
CA TYR A 36 0.65 -0.13 -18.23
C TYR A 36 0.61 1.41 -18.07
N LYS A 37 1.51 2.16 -18.71
CA LYS A 37 1.52 3.63 -18.68
C LYS A 37 0.33 4.26 -19.40
N LEU A 38 -0.30 3.51 -20.29
CA LEU A 38 -1.52 3.91 -20.99
C LEU A 38 -2.79 3.63 -20.17
N LEU A 39 -2.66 2.98 -19.01
CA LEU A 39 -3.81 2.71 -18.17
C LEU A 39 -4.34 4.01 -17.54
N PRO A 40 -5.67 4.18 -17.44
CA PRO A 40 -6.25 5.33 -16.77
C PRO A 40 -5.85 5.33 -15.29
N LYS A 41 -5.70 6.51 -14.67
CA LYS A 41 -5.34 6.63 -13.24
C LYS A 41 -6.22 5.81 -12.28
N TYR A 42 -7.47 5.51 -12.59
CA TYR A 42 -8.27 4.60 -11.74
C TYR A 42 -7.76 3.14 -11.71
N ALA A 43 -6.77 2.80 -12.55
CA ALA A 43 -6.06 1.54 -12.55
C ALA A 43 -5.08 1.37 -11.37
N TYR A 44 -5.11 2.24 -10.35
CA TYR A 44 -4.47 2.00 -9.05
C TYR A 44 -5.27 1.04 -8.14
N SER A 45 -6.51 0.70 -8.51
CA SER A 45 -7.31 -0.34 -7.82
C SER A 45 -6.62 -1.71 -7.61
N PRO A 46 -5.79 -2.24 -8.53
CA PRO A 46 -5.15 -3.55 -8.36
C PRO A 46 -4.22 -3.59 -7.15
N ILE A 47 -3.39 -2.56 -6.93
CA ILE A 47 -2.42 -2.56 -5.81
C ILE A 47 -3.15 -2.47 -4.46
N CYS A 48 -4.21 -1.67 -4.37
CA CYS A 48 -5.07 -1.65 -3.18
C CYS A 48 -5.73 -3.00 -2.92
N GLN A 49 -6.23 -3.67 -3.96
CA GLN A 49 -6.86 -4.99 -3.84
C GLN A 49 -5.86 -6.05 -3.39
N VAL A 50 -4.67 -6.14 -3.98
CA VAL A 50 -3.67 -7.15 -3.57
C VAL A 50 -3.16 -6.94 -2.15
N VAL A 51 -3.03 -5.69 -1.70
CA VAL A 51 -2.68 -5.38 -0.30
C VAL A 51 -3.84 -5.74 0.62
N THR A 52 -5.08 -5.43 0.22
CA THR A 52 -6.28 -5.78 0.99
C THR A 52 -6.45 -7.29 1.16
N PHE A 53 -6.18 -8.08 0.11
CA PHE A 53 -6.26 -9.54 0.14
C PHE A 53 -4.97 -10.24 0.57
N ASN A 54 -3.94 -9.49 0.97
CA ASN A 54 -2.65 -10.00 1.44
C ASN A 54 -1.91 -10.89 0.41
N HIS A 55 -2.01 -10.56 -0.88
CA HIS A 55 -1.34 -11.29 -1.97
C HIS A 55 0.10 -10.80 -2.17
N LYS A 56 0.99 -11.19 -1.25
CA LYS A 56 2.40 -10.74 -1.22
C LYS A 56 3.13 -10.83 -2.57
N HIS A 57 3.12 -11.99 -3.23
CA HIS A 57 3.83 -12.18 -4.49
C HIS A 57 3.30 -11.25 -5.59
N THR A 58 1.99 -11.04 -5.63
CA THR A 58 1.37 -10.12 -6.59
C THR A 58 1.70 -8.66 -6.26
N VAL A 59 1.81 -8.30 -4.97
CA VAL A 59 2.31 -6.98 -4.55
C VAL A 59 3.74 -6.77 -5.04
N GLN A 60 4.63 -7.75 -4.90
CA GLN A 60 6.02 -7.64 -5.38
C GLN A 60 6.08 -7.41 -6.88
N VAL A 61 5.38 -8.23 -7.67
CA VAL A 61 5.32 -8.07 -9.13
C VAL A 61 4.81 -6.68 -9.52
N LEU A 62 3.74 -6.19 -8.89
CA LEU A 62 3.19 -4.87 -9.18
C LEU A 62 4.15 -3.74 -8.78
N LEU A 63 4.82 -3.83 -7.62
CA LEU A 63 5.80 -2.83 -7.19
C LEU A 63 7.03 -2.83 -8.11
N GLU A 64 7.55 -3.98 -8.52
CA GLU A 64 8.73 -4.08 -9.39
C GLU A 64 8.45 -3.54 -10.80
N LYS A 65 7.27 -3.81 -11.35
CA LYS A 65 6.94 -3.47 -12.74
C LYS A 65 6.25 -2.11 -12.88
N MET A 66 5.54 -1.65 -11.86
CA MET A 66 4.72 -0.43 -11.89
C MET A 66 5.10 0.60 -10.81
N SER A 67 6.28 0.53 -10.17
CA SER A 67 6.70 1.50 -9.14
C SER A 67 6.59 2.95 -9.60
N ASP A 68 6.93 3.23 -10.88
CA ASP A 68 6.89 4.56 -11.46
C ASP A 68 5.46 5.10 -11.60
N VAL A 69 4.46 4.23 -11.69
CA VAL A 69 3.05 4.60 -11.82
C VAL A 69 2.35 4.59 -10.47
N CYS A 70 2.64 3.61 -9.61
CA CYS A 70 2.11 3.50 -8.24
C CYS A 70 2.50 4.70 -7.36
N PHE A 71 3.66 5.30 -7.62
CA PHE A 71 4.19 6.44 -6.85
C PHE A 71 4.39 7.69 -7.72
N SER A 72 3.61 7.90 -8.79
CA SER A 72 3.64 9.17 -9.55
C SER A 72 2.33 9.95 -9.51
N GLY A 73 2.42 11.24 -9.17
CA GLY A 73 1.30 12.18 -9.17
C GLY A 73 1.31 13.16 -8.01
N LYS A 74 0.30 14.03 -7.94
CA LYS A 74 0.06 14.88 -6.74
C LYS A 74 -0.47 14.07 -5.55
N ASP A 75 -0.95 12.85 -5.79
CA ASP A 75 -1.68 12.02 -4.83
C ASP A 75 -0.84 10.85 -4.29
N ILE A 76 0.48 10.87 -4.51
CA ILE A 76 1.44 9.82 -4.06
C ILE A 76 1.28 9.58 -2.57
N ASN A 77 1.33 10.66 -1.79
CA ASN A 77 1.23 10.59 -0.33
C ASN A 77 -0.11 9.99 0.11
N GLU A 78 -1.20 10.19 -0.65
CA GLU A 78 -2.51 9.64 -0.30
C GLU A 78 -2.60 8.15 -0.63
N THR A 79 -2.12 7.74 -1.80
CA THR A 79 -2.11 6.33 -2.21
C THR A 79 -1.17 5.49 -1.34
N GLU A 80 0.05 5.98 -1.09
CA GLU A 80 1.01 5.34 -0.18
C GLU A 80 0.44 5.21 1.24
N SER A 81 -0.19 6.27 1.76
CA SER A 81 -0.83 6.24 3.08
C SER A 81 -1.93 5.17 3.13
N ILE A 82 -2.80 5.14 2.12
CA ILE A 82 -3.89 4.15 2.03
C ILE A 82 -3.35 2.72 2.05
N LEU A 83 -2.29 2.43 1.27
CA LEU A 83 -1.69 1.09 1.21
C LEU A 83 -1.07 0.67 2.54
N LEU A 84 -0.34 1.57 3.21
CA LEU A 84 0.22 1.31 4.54
C LEU A 84 -0.88 1.06 5.57
N HIS A 85 -1.95 1.86 5.57
CA HIS A 85 -3.09 1.66 6.45
C HIS A 85 -3.75 0.30 6.23
N PHE A 86 -3.99 -0.12 4.98
CA PHE A 86 -4.53 -1.45 4.71
C PHE A 86 -3.60 -2.57 5.19
N ALA A 87 -2.29 -2.46 4.95
CA ALA A 87 -1.33 -3.46 5.42
C ALA A 87 -1.33 -3.58 6.95
N ILE A 88 -1.40 -2.45 7.67
CA ILE A 88 -1.47 -2.41 9.13
C ILE A 88 -2.78 -3.00 9.65
N ASN A 89 -3.91 -2.60 9.04
CA ASN A 89 -5.24 -3.07 9.41
C ASN A 89 -5.38 -4.58 9.28
N ASN A 90 -4.81 -5.13 8.22
CA ASN A 90 -4.83 -6.56 7.92
C ASN A 90 -3.69 -7.34 8.59
N LYS A 91 -2.83 -6.67 9.37
CA LYS A 91 -1.59 -7.25 9.96
C LYS A 91 -0.69 -7.92 8.90
N ALA A 92 -0.73 -7.43 7.67
CA ALA A 92 0.07 -7.89 6.55
C ALA A 92 1.49 -7.31 6.63
N ASN A 93 2.24 -7.70 7.67
CA ASN A 93 3.52 -7.06 8.03
C ASN A 93 4.62 -7.25 6.97
N GLU A 94 4.59 -8.34 6.22
CA GLU A 94 5.53 -8.54 5.11
C GLU A 94 5.23 -7.59 3.94
N ILE A 95 3.94 -7.34 3.68
CA ILE A 95 3.53 -6.33 2.69
C ILE A 95 3.85 -4.93 3.19
N LEU A 96 3.69 -4.66 4.49
CA LEU A 96 4.09 -3.41 5.11
C LEU A 96 5.60 -3.15 4.89
N GLU A 97 6.47 -4.12 5.14
CA GLU A 97 7.90 -3.99 4.86
C GLU A 97 8.19 -3.76 3.37
N LEU A 98 7.51 -4.48 2.47
CA LEU A 98 7.66 -4.27 1.03
C LEU A 98 7.27 -2.85 0.60
N LEU A 99 6.12 -2.35 1.09
CA LEU A 99 5.67 -1.00 0.80
C LEU A 99 6.64 0.06 1.33
N LEU A 100 7.21 -0.14 2.53
CA LEU A 100 8.20 0.76 3.12
C LEU A 100 9.55 0.73 2.41
N ASN A 101 9.93 -0.41 1.81
CA ASN A 101 11.14 -0.53 1.00
C ASN A 101 11.04 0.17 -0.36
N HIS A 102 9.85 0.17 -0.96
CA HIS A 102 9.60 0.75 -2.29
C HIS A 102 9.03 2.18 -2.25
N GLY A 103 8.44 2.59 -1.12
CA GLY A 103 7.81 3.89 -0.96
C GLY A 103 8.79 5.03 -0.67
N THR A 104 8.26 6.25 -0.61
CA THR A 104 9.07 7.43 -0.28
C THR A 104 9.45 7.47 1.22
N PRO A 105 10.60 8.06 1.62
CA PRO A 105 11.00 8.18 3.03
C PRO A 105 9.98 8.94 3.91
N SER A 106 9.15 9.78 3.28
CA SER A 106 8.05 10.50 3.92
C SER A 106 6.92 9.60 4.42
N THR A 107 6.76 8.40 3.85
CA THR A 107 5.61 7.49 4.06
C THR A 107 5.39 7.08 5.51
N VAL A 108 6.47 6.82 6.27
CA VAL A 108 6.40 6.42 7.69
C VAL A 108 5.82 7.52 8.60
N TYR A 109 5.83 8.77 8.12
CA TYR A 109 5.38 9.95 8.86
C TYR A 109 4.07 10.53 8.32
N VAL A 110 3.49 9.92 7.28
CA VAL A 110 2.28 10.46 6.66
C VAL A 110 1.11 10.38 7.63
N LEU A 111 0.29 11.42 7.59
CA LEU A 111 -0.98 11.54 8.29
C LEU A 111 -2.07 11.57 7.21
N LYS A 112 -3.01 10.60 7.14
CA LYS A 112 -4.33 10.67 6.44
C LYS A 112 -4.93 9.27 6.22
N VAL A 113 -6.25 9.04 6.21
CA VAL A 113 -7.39 9.83 5.69
C VAL A 113 -8.46 9.96 6.79
N SER A 114 -8.91 11.20 7.02
CA SER A 114 -9.94 11.68 7.97
C SER A 114 -9.46 12.25 9.31
N GLU A 115 -8.40 11.73 9.94
CA GLU A 115 -8.25 11.98 11.40
C GLU A 115 -6.82 12.24 11.93
N GLY A 116 -5.83 12.52 11.06
CA GLY A 116 -4.51 12.95 11.53
C GLY A 116 -3.78 11.90 12.41
N LEU A 117 -4.02 10.62 12.18
CA LEU A 117 -3.28 9.51 12.77
C LEU A 117 -2.10 9.12 11.86
N THR A 118 -0.97 8.74 12.45
CA THR A 118 0.16 8.14 11.71
C THR A 118 -0.03 6.62 11.59
N PRO A 119 0.66 5.96 10.64
CA PRO A 119 0.76 4.50 10.59
C PRO A 119 1.12 3.86 11.95
N LEU A 120 1.99 4.52 12.72
CA LEU A 120 2.43 4.02 14.03
C LEU A 120 1.28 4.04 15.07
N HIS A 121 0.46 5.10 15.09
CA HIS A 121 -0.73 5.14 15.93
C HIS A 121 -1.71 4.02 15.58
N GLU A 122 -1.96 3.82 14.29
CA GLU A 122 -2.89 2.79 13.80
C GLU A 122 -2.41 1.38 14.21
N ALA A 123 -1.11 1.10 14.03
CA ALA A 123 -0.52 -0.18 14.42
C ALA A 123 -0.64 -0.42 15.93
N ALA A 124 -0.42 0.62 16.75
CA ALA A 124 -0.54 0.55 18.20
C ALA A 124 -2.00 0.32 18.65
N ILE A 125 -2.96 1.07 18.09
CA ILE A 125 -4.41 0.93 18.38
C ILE A 125 -4.87 -0.49 18.06
N ARG A 126 -4.41 -1.07 16.94
CA ARG A 126 -4.77 -2.43 16.51
C ARG A 126 -3.99 -3.55 17.22
N GLY A 127 -3.03 -3.20 18.07
CA GLY A 127 -2.14 -4.17 18.72
C GLY A 127 -1.30 -4.97 17.71
N ASN A 128 -0.95 -4.38 16.57
CA ASN A 128 -0.06 -4.98 15.60
C ASN A 128 1.40 -4.76 16.04
N VAL A 129 1.87 -5.58 16.98
CA VAL A 129 3.22 -5.48 17.57
C VAL A 129 4.31 -5.55 16.49
N ILE A 130 4.18 -6.46 15.52
CA ILE A 130 5.15 -6.59 14.43
C ILE A 130 5.11 -5.35 13.55
N GLY A 131 3.92 -4.84 13.20
CA GLY A 131 3.79 -3.60 12.43
C GLY A 131 4.40 -2.39 13.12
N VAL A 132 4.28 -2.28 14.45
CA VAL A 132 4.98 -1.27 15.25
C VAL A 132 6.49 -1.42 15.12
N ILE A 133 7.04 -2.62 15.32
CA ILE A 133 8.49 -2.87 15.22
C ILE A 133 9.00 -2.49 13.83
N VAL A 134 8.27 -2.89 12.79
CA VAL A 134 8.59 -2.53 11.39
C VAL A 134 8.61 -1.02 11.23
N LEU A 135 7.54 -0.31 11.60
CA LEU A 135 7.49 1.15 11.45
C LEU A 135 8.61 1.88 12.20
N LEU A 136 8.96 1.42 13.42
CA LEU A 136 10.08 1.97 14.19
C LEU A 136 11.42 1.73 13.51
N LYS A 137 11.63 0.55 12.92
CA LYS A 137 12.85 0.22 12.16
C LYS A 137 13.04 1.15 10.95
N TYR A 138 11.95 1.59 10.34
CA TYR A 138 11.98 2.55 9.23
C TYR A 138 11.92 4.02 9.69
N GLY A 139 12.07 4.28 10.99
CA GLY A 139 12.27 5.61 11.54
C GLY A 139 11.02 6.33 12.03
N ALA A 140 9.85 5.69 12.07
CA ALA A 140 8.60 6.34 12.50
C ALA A 140 8.73 7.05 13.88
N TYR A 141 8.31 8.32 13.94
CA TYR A 141 8.42 9.12 15.17
C TYR A 141 7.41 8.68 16.23
N VAL A 142 7.92 8.14 17.33
CA VAL A 142 7.12 7.69 18.49
C VAL A 142 6.36 8.85 19.16
N ASN A 143 6.95 10.04 19.14
CA ASN A 143 6.42 11.22 19.82
C ASN A 143 5.55 12.11 18.92
N GLN A 144 5.23 11.65 17.70
CA GLN A 144 4.33 12.41 16.83
C GLN A 144 2.96 12.48 17.52
N GLN A 145 2.44 13.69 17.72
CA GLN A 145 1.10 13.86 18.29
C GLN A 145 0.06 13.76 17.18
N SER A 146 -0.99 12.97 17.41
CA SER A 146 -2.23 13.07 16.64
C SER A 146 -3.15 14.09 17.30
N PRO A 147 -3.81 15.00 16.55
CA PRO A 147 -4.77 15.95 17.11
C PRO A 147 -5.95 15.30 17.84
N ILE A 148 -6.19 14.01 17.61
CA ILE A 148 -7.40 13.30 18.04
C ILE A 148 -7.07 12.23 19.08
N CYS A 149 -5.88 11.64 18.98
CA CYS A 149 -5.33 10.79 20.01
C CYS A 149 -4.37 11.59 20.89
N VAL A 150 -4.79 11.90 22.12
CA VAL A 150 -3.87 12.26 23.24
C VAL A 150 -2.91 11.11 23.59
N LEU A 151 -3.10 9.96 22.93
CA LEU A 151 -2.28 8.76 22.99
C LEU A 151 -0.88 9.07 22.45
N ASN A 152 0.03 9.40 23.35
CA ASN A 152 1.45 9.23 23.08
C ASN A 152 1.69 7.73 22.84
N VAL A 153 2.28 7.34 21.72
CA VAL A 153 2.56 5.92 21.42
C VAL A 153 3.38 5.26 22.54
N ASN A 154 4.20 6.04 23.27
CA ASN A 154 4.87 5.59 24.49
C ASN A 154 3.92 5.01 25.54
N PHE A 155 2.73 5.59 25.71
CA PHE A 155 1.75 5.12 26.68
C PHE A 155 1.19 3.74 26.29
N VAL A 156 1.07 3.43 25.00
CA VAL A 156 0.59 2.10 24.55
C VAL A 156 1.70 1.04 24.65
N LEU A 157 2.94 1.41 24.33
CA LEU A 157 4.09 0.50 24.41
C LEU A 157 4.38 0.07 25.86
N CYS A 158 4.20 0.97 26.83
CA CYS A 158 4.40 0.66 28.26
C CYS A 158 3.42 -0.37 28.85
N PHE A 159 2.28 -0.67 28.19
CA PHE A 159 1.29 -1.64 28.71
C PHE A 159 1.20 -2.94 27.90
N LYS A 160 2.01 -3.13 26.85
CA LYS A 160 1.88 -4.28 25.93
C LYS A 160 3.19 -4.95 25.46
N LEU A 161 4.35 -4.54 25.99
CA LEU A 161 5.62 -5.27 25.88
C LEU A 161 6.02 -5.78 27.27
#